data_AF-G7M1L6-F1
#
_entry.id   AF-G7M1L6-F1
#
_cell.length_a   1.000
_cell.length_b   1.000
_cell.length_c   1.000
_cell.angle_alpha   90.00
_cell.angle_beta   90.00
_cell.angle_gamma   90.00
#
_symmetry.space_group_name_H-M   'P 1'
#
loop_
_entity.id
_entity.type
_entity.pdbx_description
1 polymer ?
#
loop_
_entity_poly.entity_id
_entity_poly.type
_entity_poly.pdbx_seq_one_letter_code
_entity_poly.pdbx_strand_id
1 'polypeptide(L)' 'MKNKKDILNLVNGIINNSEYKEAIENFIKLVPGIVMMHRAVYEEMKKQKYSEEQAFEFASEYILILQHSSNK' A
#
# COMPACT_ATOMS: atom_id res chain seq x y z
N MET A 1 -18.74 15.35 -31.38
CA MET A 1 -18.46 15.08 -29.95
C MET A 1 -18.94 13.68 -29.50
N LYS A 2 -18.63 12.59 -30.24
CA LYS A 2 -19.06 11.23 -29.85
C LYS A 2 -18.09 10.55 -28.85
N ASN A 3 -16.79 10.82 -28.93
CA ASN A 3 -15.77 10.06 -28.20
C ASN A 3 -15.60 10.40 -26.70
N LYS A 4 -16.12 11.54 -26.22
CA LYS A 4 -15.93 11.96 -24.81
C LYS A 4 -16.84 11.20 -23.83
N LYS A 5 -18.01 10.74 -24.29
CA LYS A 5 -18.95 9.94 -23.46
C LYS A 5 -18.45 8.51 -23.25
N ASP A 6 -17.72 7.96 -24.21
CA ASP A 6 -17.20 6.59 -24.12
C ASP A 6 -16.07 6.45 -23.11
N ILE A 7 -15.15 7.40 -23.02
CA ILE A 7 -14.07 7.38 -22.01
C ILE A 7 -14.63 7.49 -20.60
N LEU A 8 -15.61 8.38 -20.39
CA LEU A 8 -16.22 8.55 -19.07
C LEU A 8 -16.99 7.29 -18.64
N ASN A 9 -17.69 6.64 -19.58
CA ASN A 9 -18.38 5.37 -19.32
C ASN A 9 -17.41 4.22 -19.09
N LEU A 10 -16.27 4.19 -19.78
CA LEU A 10 -15.21 3.20 -19.56
C LEU A 10 -14.58 3.37 -18.16
N VAL A 11 -14.22 4.60 -17.79
CA VAL A 11 -13.67 4.92 -16.47
C VAL A 11 -14.69 4.58 -15.37
N ASN A 12 -15.95 4.95 -15.57
CA ASN A 12 -17.02 4.59 -14.63
C ASN A 12 -17.28 3.07 -14.59
N GLY A 13 -17.11 2.35 -15.70
CA GLY A 13 -17.23 0.89 -15.74
C GLY A 13 -16.08 0.19 -15.01
N ILE A 14 -14.86 0.74 -15.06
CA ILE A 14 -13.70 0.25 -14.31
C ILE A 14 -13.87 0.55 -12.82
N ILE A 15 -14.24 1.78 -12.46
CA ILE A 15 -14.42 2.18 -11.04
C ILE A 15 -15.60 1.45 -10.39
N ASN A 16 -16.68 1.20 -11.14
CA ASN A 16 -17.85 0.46 -10.66
C ASN A 16 -17.75 -1.06 -10.85
N ASN A 17 -16.65 -1.58 -11.40
CA ASN A 17 -16.44 -3.01 -11.42
C ASN A 17 -16.17 -3.47 -9.97
N SER A 18 -17.09 -4.27 -9.44
CA SER A 18 -17.14 -4.74 -8.06
C SER A 18 -15.84 -5.41 -7.60
N GLU A 19 -15.09 -5.98 -8.53
CA GLU A 19 -13.78 -6.59 -8.26
C GLU A 19 -12.75 -5.56 -7.77
N TYR A 20 -12.72 -4.36 -8.35
CA TYR A 20 -11.81 -3.29 -7.88
C TYR A 20 -12.27 -2.72 -6.55
N LYS A 21 -13.58 -2.63 -6.33
CA LYS A 21 -14.12 -2.17 -5.05
C LYS A 21 -13.73 -3.13 -3.93
N GLU A 22 -13.91 -4.43 -4.14
CA GLU A 22 -13.52 -5.45 -3.17
C GLU A 22 -12.00 -5.47 -2.95
N ALA A 23 -11.19 -5.36 -4.01
CA ALA A 23 -9.74 -5.26 -3.90
C ALA A 23 -9.30 -4.03 -3.09
N ILE A 24 -9.94 -2.87 -3.30
CA ILE A 24 -9.68 -1.64 -2.54
C ILE A 24 -10.10 -1.80 -1.08
N GLU A 25 -11.29 -2.36 -0.81
CA GLU A 25 -11.76 -2.62 0.56
C GLU A 25 -10.84 -3.59 1.30
N ASN A 26 -10.35 -4.63 0.62
CA ASN A 26 -9.38 -5.56 1.17
C ASN A 26 -8.02 -4.89 1.40
N PHE A 27 -7.55 -4.03 0.49
CA PHE A 27 -6.34 -3.25 0.69
C PHE A 27 -6.45 -2.32 1.91
N ILE A 28 -7.57 -1.60 2.07
CA ILE A 28 -7.82 -0.72 3.21
C ILE A 28 -7.73 -1.50 4.53
N LYS A 29 -8.22 -2.74 4.59
CA LYS A 29 -8.12 -3.59 5.79
C LYS A 29 -6.67 -3.97 6.14
N LEU A 30 -5.76 -4.00 5.17
CA LEU A 30 -4.34 -4.33 5.37
C LEU A 30 -3.52 -3.13 5.85
N VAL A 31 -3.91 -1.90 5.49
CA VAL A 31 -3.18 -0.66 5.79
C VAL A 31 -2.84 -0.51 7.27
N PRO A 32 -3.76 -0.71 8.24
CA PRO A 32 -3.43 -0.62 9.66
C PRO A 32 -2.32 -1.60 10.09
N GLY A 33 -2.34 -2.83 9.56
CA GLY A 33 -1.32 -3.83 9.83
C GLY A 33 0.06 -3.41 9.31
N ILE A 34 0.10 -2.88 8.08
CA ILE A 34 1.33 -2.37 7.46
C ILE A 34 1.90 -1.22 8.30
N VAL A 35 1.07 -0.27 8.72
CA VAL A 35 1.49 0.87 9.55
C VAL A 35 2.03 0.40 10.91
N MET A 36 1.36 -0.56 11.56
CA MET A 36 1.83 -1.11 12.83
C MET A 36 3.19 -1.79 12.70
N MET A 37 3.38 -2.61 11.65
CA MET A 37 4.66 -3.27 11.40
C MET A 37 5.77 -2.28 11.08
N HIS A 38 5.50 -1.29 10.21
CA HIS A 38 6.45 -0.23 9.87
C HIS A 38 6.90 0.49 11.14
N ARG A 39 5.96 0.92 11.98
CA ARG A 39 6.25 1.60 13.24
C ARG A 39 7.07 0.72 14.18
N ALA A 40 6.73 -0.56 14.32
CA ALA A 40 7.47 -1.46 15.19
C ALA A 40 8.95 -1.61 14.77
N VAL A 41 9.20 -1.76 13.47
CA VAL A 41 10.56 -1.84 12.93
C VAL A 41 11.29 -0.51 13.08
N TYR A 42 10.63 0.59 12.77
CA TYR A 42 11.17 1.94 12.94
C TYR A 42 11.65 2.19 14.37
N GLU A 43 10.79 1.95 15.36
CA GLU A 43 11.13 2.15 16.78
C GLU A 43 12.28 1.23 17.23
N GLU A 44 12.36 0.01 16.69
CA GLU A 44 13.47 -0.89 16.99
C GLU A 44 14.80 -0.39 16.41
N MET A 45 14.80 0.15 15.20
CA MET A 45 15.99 0.78 14.61
C MET A 45 16.42 2.03 15.39
N LYS A 46 15.46 2.81 15.89
CA LYS A 46 15.74 3.94 16.78
C LYS A 46 16.43 3.50 18.08
N LYS A 47 16.00 2.39 18.70
CA LYS A 47 16.69 1.83 19.89
C LYS A 47 18.12 1.40 19.60
N GLN A 48 18.38 0.95 18.37
CA GLN A 48 19.72 0.61 17.88
C GLN A 48 20.56 1.84 17.50
N LYS A 49 20.06 3.06 17.77
CA LYS A 49 20.75 4.35 17.56
C LYS A 49 20.92 4.75 16.09
N TYR A 50 20.11 4.21 15.19
CA TYR A 50 20.03 4.71 13.82
C TYR A 50 19.43 6.11 13.78
N SER A 51 19.79 6.90 12.76
CA SER A 51 19.16 8.21 12.52
C SER A 51 17.68 8.04 12.16
N GLU A 52 16.90 9.14 12.25
CA GLU A 52 15.50 9.15 11.77
C GLU A 52 15.38 8.64 10.33
N GLU A 53 16.24 9.15 9.44
CA GLU A 53 16.25 8.81 8.02
C GLU A 53 16.58 7.34 7.80
N GLN A 54 17.63 6.82 8.44
CA GLN A 54 18.03 5.43 8.29
C GLN A 54 16.99 4.46 8.86
N ALA A 55 16.39 4.79 10.01
CA ALA A 55 15.35 3.97 10.61
C ALA A 55 14.09 3.92 9.74
N PHE A 56 13.73 5.07 9.14
CA PHE A 56 12.58 5.16 8.24
C PHE A 56 12.82 4.40 6.93
N GLU A 57 14.00 4.56 6.32
CA GLU A 57 14.38 3.85 5.10
C GLU A 57 14.35 2.34 5.33
N PHE A 58 15.00 1.86 6.38
CA PHE A 58 15.03 0.44 6.72
C PHE A 58 13.64 -0.15 6.96
N ALA A 59 12.80 0.54 7.74
CA ALA A 59 11.44 0.08 8.00
C ALA A 59 10.60 0.02 6.71
N SER A 60 10.81 0.95 5.78
CA SER A 60 10.11 0.98 4.49
C SER A 60 10.55 -0.16 3.58
N GLU A 61 11.87 -0.39 3.45
CA GLU A 61 12.42 -1.49 2.65
C GLU A 61 11.97 -2.85 3.19
N TYR A 62 12.01 -3.04 4.52
CA TYR A 62 11.60 -4.28 5.16
C TYR A 62 10.14 -4.64 4.84
N ILE A 63 9.24 -3.66 4.92
CA ILE A 63 7.82 -3.84 4.60
C ILE A 63 7.64 -4.19 3.11
N LEU A 64 8.35 -3.50 2.21
CA LEU A 64 8.28 -3.79 0.77
C LEU A 64 8.75 -5.21 0.47
N ILE A 65 9.85 -5.66 1.08
CA ILE A 65 10.37 -7.03 0.92
C ILE A 65 9.35 -8.06 1.40
N LEU A 66 8.74 -7.85 2.58
CA LEU A 66 7.72 -8.78 3.10
C LEU A 66 6.52 -8.93 2.17
N GLN A 67 6.06 -7.84 1.58
CA GLN A 67 4.93 -7.86 0.63
C GLN A 67 5.27 -8.59 -0.67
N HIS A 68 6.51 -8.48 -1.15
CA HIS A 68 6.95 -9.16 -2.38
C HIS A 68 7.34 -10.63 -2.15
N SER A 69 7.84 -10.97 -0.95
CA SER A 69 8.25 -12.33 -0.60
C SER A 69 7.07 -13.25 -0.28
N SER A 70 5.90 -12.67 0.04
CA SER A 70 4.67 -13.41 0.34
C SER A 70 3.88 -13.84 -0.91
N ASN A 71 4.35 -13.49 -2.12
CA ASN A 71 3.74 -13.83 -3.41
C ASN A 71 4.45 -15.00 -4.14
N LYS A 72 5.08 -15.92 -3.39
CA LYS A 72 5.68 -17.16 -3.92
C LYS A 72 4.96 -18.40 -3.41
#